data_AF-A0A8X7WEL8-F1
#
_entry.id   AF-A0A8X7WEL8-F1
#
_cell.length_a   1.000
_cell.length_b   1.000
_cell.length_c   1.000
_cell.angle_alpha   90.00
_cell.angle_beta   90.00
_cell.angle_gamma   90.00
#
_symmetry.space_group_name_H-M   'P 1'
#
loop_
_entity.id
_entity.type
_entity.pdbx_description
1 polymer ?
#
loop_
_entity_poly.entity_id
_entity_poly.type
_entity_poly.pdbx_seq_one_letter_code
_entity_poly.pdbx_strand_id
1 'polypeptide(L)' 'MVAPLILMQDENRDLHDPEGHLCNAAGQKIDGQGAAILDPSAATEVANVLRQRTMAELIKPS' A
#
# COMPACT_ATOMS: atom_id res chain seq x y z
N MET A 1 -5.46 2.28 14.35
CA MET A 1 -6.75 1.58 14.17
C MET A 1 -6.66 0.87 12.82
N VAL A 2 -6.63 -0.47 12.80
CA VAL A 2 -6.60 -1.23 11.54
C VAL A 2 -8.04 -1.36 11.07
N ALA A 3 -8.37 -0.73 9.94
CA ALA A 3 -9.66 -0.92 9.31
C ALA A 3 -9.67 -2.29 8.60
N PRO A 4 -10.67 -3.15 8.82
CA PRO A 4 -10.80 -4.36 8.03
C PRO A 4 -11.05 -3.97 6.56
N LEU A 5 -10.17 -4.43 5.66
CA LEU A 5 -10.41 -4.34 4.22
C LEU A 5 -11.38 -5.44 3.79
N ILE A 6 -12.47 -5.03 3.14
CA ILE A 6 -13.42 -5.95 2.51
C ILE A 6 -13.04 -6.05 1.04
N LEU A 7 -12.67 -7.24 0.60
CA LEU A 7 -12.39 -7.55 -0.79
C LEU A 7 -13.37 -8.63 -1.27
N MET A 8 -13.82 -8.48 -2.51
CA MET A 8 -14.69 -9.44 -3.18
C MET A 8 -13.84 -10.28 -4.14
N GLN A 9 -13.94 -11.60 -4.05
CA GLN A 9 -13.29 -12.50 -5.00
C GLN A 9 -14.26 -12.86 -6.12
N ASP A 10 -13.83 -12.72 -7.37
CA ASP A 10 -14.62 -13.10 -8.55
C ASP A 10 -14.37 -14.56 -8.98
N GLU A 11 -15.01 -14.99 -10.07
CA GLU A 11 -14.88 -16.34 -10.64
C GLU A 11 -13.45 -16.62 -11.16
N ASN A 12 -12.75 -15.59 -11.62
CA ASN A 12 -11.34 -15.64 -12.05
C ASN A 12 -10.34 -15.63 -10.87
N ARG A 13 -10.83 -15.53 -9.63
CA ARG A 13 -10.07 -15.40 -8.37
C ARG A 13 -9.38 -14.06 -8.18
N ASP A 14 -9.72 -13.08 -8.97
CA ASP A 14 -9.29 -11.71 -8.81
C ASP A 14 -10.00 -11.09 -7.60
N LEU A 15 -9.25 -10.28 -6.83
CA LEU A 15 -9.78 -9.58 -5.67
C LEU A 15 -10.13 -8.16 -6.06
N HIS A 16 -11.33 -7.71 -5.73
CA HIS A 16 -11.81 -6.36 -6.00
C HIS A 16 -12.17 -5.63 -4.71
N ASP A 17 -11.87 -4.34 -4.63
CA ASP A 17 -12.46 -3.48 -3.61
C ASP A 17 -13.94 -3.16 -3.91
N PRO A 18 -14.71 -2.58 -2.96
CA PRO A 18 -16.13 -2.27 -3.17
C PRO A 18 -16.42 -1.27 -4.31
N GLU A 19 -15.43 -0.51 -4.75
CA GLU A 19 -15.52 0.39 -5.91
C GLU A 19 -15.14 -0.32 -7.23
N GLY A 20 -14.66 -1.57 -7.15
CA GLY A 20 -14.39 -2.45 -8.28
C GLY A 20 -12.93 -2.52 -8.73
N HIS A 21 -11.98 -1.91 -8.01
CA HIS A 21 -10.57 -1.98 -8.43
C HIS A 21 -9.91 -3.29 -8.01
N LEU A 22 -9.05 -3.80 -8.89
CA LEU A 22 -8.23 -4.97 -8.62
C LEU A 22 -7.28 -4.73 -7.44
N CYS A 23 -7.19 -5.71 -6.56
CA CYS A 23 -6.38 -5.71 -5.35
C CYS A 23 -5.55 -6.99 -5.26
N ASN A 24 -4.41 -6.92 -4.56
CA ASN A 24 -3.66 -8.11 -4.17
C ASN A 24 -4.17 -8.69 -2.84
N ALA A 25 -3.62 -9.83 -2.42
CA ALA A 25 -3.99 -10.49 -1.15
C ALA A 25 -3.69 -9.65 0.10
N ALA A 26 -2.85 -8.62 0.00
CA ALA A 26 -2.59 -7.67 1.06
C ALA A 26 -3.56 -6.47 1.05
N GLY A 27 -4.54 -6.43 0.13
CA GLY A 27 -5.51 -5.35 -0.01
C GLY A 27 -4.96 -4.08 -0.64
N GLN A 28 -3.82 -4.16 -1.33
CA GLN A 28 -3.28 -3.04 -2.11
C GLN A 28 -3.84 -3.10 -3.52
N LYS A 29 -4.24 -1.96 -4.07
CA LYS A 29 -4.70 -1.83 -5.46
C LYS A 29 -3.56 -2.22 -6.40
N ILE A 30 -3.86 -2.91 -7.49
CA ILE A 30 -2.88 -3.32 -8.51
C ILE A 30 -3.23 -2.76 -9.88
N ASP A 31 -2.22 -2.50 -10.70
CA ASP A 31 -2.41 -2.09 -12.10
C ASP A 31 -2.58 -3.30 -13.03
N GLY A 32 -2.79 -3.07 -14.34
CA GLY A 32 -3.01 -4.13 -15.33
C GLY A 32 -1.83 -5.09 -15.54
N GLN A 33 -0.64 -4.76 -15.04
CA GLN A 33 0.54 -5.62 -15.00
C GLN A 33 0.68 -6.38 -13.67
N GLY A 34 -0.22 -6.13 -12.71
CA GLY A 34 -0.23 -6.74 -11.38
C GLY A 34 0.73 -6.07 -10.38
N ALA A 35 1.31 -4.90 -10.68
CA ALA A 35 2.15 -4.19 -9.72
C ALA A 35 1.27 -3.42 -8.73
N ALA A 36 1.72 -3.36 -7.46
CA ALA A 36 1.01 -2.62 -6.44
C ALA A 36 1.05 -1.12 -6.74
N ILE A 37 -0.12 -0.50 -6.87
CA ILE A 37 -0.27 0.95 -6.99
C ILE A 37 -0.10 1.52 -5.60
N LEU A 38 0.99 2.26 -5.42
CA LEU A 38 1.24 2.97 -4.17
C LEU A 38 0.25 4.15 -4.08
N ASP A 39 -0.81 4.00 -3.30
CA ASP A 39 -1.67 5.14 -2.99
C ASP A 39 -0.82 6.19 -2.25
N PRO A 40 -0.78 7.45 -2.71
CA PRO A 40 0.06 8.47 -2.11
C PRO A 40 -0.29 8.75 -0.63
N SER A 41 -1.53 8.44 -0.18
CA SER A 41 -1.87 8.55 1.24
C SER A 41 -1.31 7.37 2.06
N ALA A 42 -1.27 6.15 1.49
CA ALA A 42 -0.58 5.01 2.08
C ALA A 42 0.96 5.16 2.02
N ALA A 43 1.46 5.88 1.01
CA ALA A 43 2.86 6.26 0.87
C ALA A 43 3.33 7.20 2.00
N THR A 44 2.41 7.85 2.71
CA THR A 44 2.73 8.76 3.83
C THR A 44 3.53 8.05 4.92
N GLU A 45 3.22 6.78 5.21
CA GLU A 45 3.92 6.03 6.27
C GLU A 45 5.33 5.63 5.83
N VAL A 46 5.48 5.08 4.61
CA VAL A 46 6.81 4.71 4.09
C VAL A 46 7.68 5.94 3.79
N ALA A 47 7.10 7.04 3.34
CA ALA A 47 7.79 8.31 3.14
C ALA A 47 8.16 8.96 4.49
N ASN A 48 7.32 8.85 5.52
CA ASN A 48 7.68 9.30 6.87
C ASN A 48 8.78 8.42 7.48
N VAL A 49 8.72 7.09 7.32
CA VAL A 49 9.78 6.18 7.79
C VAL A 49 11.09 6.47 7.08
N LEU A 50 11.06 6.66 5.75
CA LEU A 50 12.24 7.04 4.98
C LEU A 50 12.76 8.41 5.44
N ARG A 51 11.88 9.42 5.60
CA ARG A 51 12.22 10.76 6.09
C ARG A 51 12.81 10.72 7.50
N GLN A 52 12.23 9.94 8.41
CA GLN A 52 12.75 9.77 9.77
C GLN A 52 14.11 9.07 9.76
N ARG A 53 14.31 8.05 8.90
CA ARG A 53 15.61 7.39 8.76
C ARG A 53 16.68 8.33 8.21
N THR A 54 16.36 9.10 7.17
CA THR A 54 17.26 10.10 6.59
C THR A 54 17.60 11.18 7.62
N MET A 55 16.62 11.67 8.38
CA MET A 55 16.86 12.61 9.47
C MET A 55 17.72 11.97 10.57
N ALA A 56 17.45 10.73 10.98
CA ALA A 56 18.21 10.03 12.01
C ALA A 56 19.67 9.75 11.59
N GLU A 57 19.97 9.60 10.30
CA GLU A 57 21.34 9.49 9.81
C GLU A 57 22.08 10.83 9.80
N LEU A 58 21.38 11.95 9.63
CA LEU A 58 21.97 13.29 9.64
C LEU A 58 22.41 13.76 11.04
N ILE A 59 21.77 13.25 12.10
CA ILE A 59 22.08 13.59 13.51
C ILE A 59 23.04 12.62 14.19
N LYS A 60 23.49 11.54 13.52
CA LYS A 60 24.52 10.66 14.09
C LYS A 60 25.86 11.39 14.09
N PRO A 61 26.49 11.62 15.25
CA PRO A 61 27.83 12.18 15.30
C PRO A 61 28.81 11.19 14.66
N SER A 62 29.72 11.73 13.85
CA SER A 62 30.71 10.98 13.06
C SER A 62 31.79 10.33 13.91
#